data_AF-A0A924X1M7-F1
#
_entry.id   AF-A0A924X1M7-F1
#
_cell.length_a   1.000
_cell.length_b   1.000
_cell.length_c   1.000
_cell.angle_alpha   90.00
_cell.angle_beta   90.00
_cell.angle_gamma   90.00
#
_symmetry.space_group_name_H-M   'P 1'
#
loop_
_entity.id
_entity.type
_entity.pdbx_description
1 polymer ?
#
loop_
_entity_poly.entity_id
_entity_poly.type
_entity_poly.pdbx_seq_one_letter_code
_entity_poly.pdbx_strand_id
1 'polypeptide(L)'
;MTVAPFYDLVSGTVYGYGQMAQSIGGEFEYALVSRLEWMQFANDCEIKFEVIQKIAKGLVGLLDKNIEKVIKKVEKQTDSDLINKIVAEIERHKNYLLESLINDVKYKICDSIYKQD
;
A
#
# COMPACT_ATOMS: atom_id res chain seq x y z
N MET A 1 15.37 -18.76 14.03
CA MET A 1 15.82 -17.35 13.96
C MET A 1 14.60 -16.46 14.08
N THR A 2 14.68 -15.40 14.88
CA THR A 2 13.60 -14.40 15.03
C THR A 2 14.04 -13.15 14.28
N VAL A 3 13.18 -12.62 13.43
CA VAL A 3 13.46 -11.36 12.72
C VAL A 3 13.45 -10.22 13.74
N ALA A 4 14.40 -9.31 13.64
CA ALA A 4 14.42 -8.10 14.47
C ALA A 4 13.15 -7.26 14.20
N PRO A 5 12.69 -6.46 15.17
CA PRO A 5 11.62 -5.50 14.93
C PRO A 5 11.97 -4.54 13.79
N PHE A 6 10.98 -4.12 13.01
CA PHE A 6 11.15 -3.03 12.06
C PHE A 6 11.48 -1.74 12.81
N TYR A 7 12.46 -0.98 12.31
CA TYR A 7 12.89 0.31 12.81
C TYR A 7 13.04 1.29 11.64
N ASP A 8 13.26 2.57 11.93
CA ASP A 8 13.40 3.64 10.93
C ASP A 8 12.18 3.79 9.98
N LEU A 9 10.98 3.73 10.56
CA LEU A 9 9.73 3.90 9.81
C LEU A 9 9.43 5.38 9.62
N VAL A 10 9.67 5.88 8.40
CA VAL A 10 9.45 7.28 8.01
C VAL A 10 8.66 7.35 6.69
N SER A 11 7.72 8.30 6.59
CA SER A 11 6.99 8.56 5.35
C SER A 11 7.76 9.54 4.46
N GLY A 12 8.46 9.01 3.45
CA GLY A 12 9.20 9.83 2.48
C GLY A 12 8.30 10.68 1.57
N THR A 13 7.07 10.22 1.29
CA THR A 13 6.16 10.89 0.35
C THR A 13 5.72 12.26 0.83
N VAL A 14 5.64 12.47 2.15
CA VAL A 14 5.35 13.77 2.78
C VAL A 14 6.42 14.81 2.43
N TYR A 15 7.64 14.38 2.07
CA TYR A 15 8.76 15.22 1.69
C TYR A 15 9.07 15.18 0.18
N GLY A 16 8.18 14.59 -0.63
CA GLY A 16 8.35 14.51 -2.09
C GLY A 16 9.16 13.33 -2.60
N TYR A 17 9.51 12.36 -1.75
CA TYR A 17 10.16 11.12 -2.17
C TYR A 17 9.12 10.05 -2.51
N GLY A 18 8.93 9.77 -3.79
CA GLY A 18 7.95 8.78 -4.30
C GLY A 18 8.49 7.37 -4.56
N GLN A 19 9.81 7.24 -4.67
CA GLN A 19 10.49 5.98 -5.00
C GLN A 19 10.70 5.09 -3.78
N MET A 20 10.39 3.81 -3.93
CA MET A 20 10.64 2.77 -2.94
C MET A 20 12.10 2.29 -3.03
N ALA A 21 12.69 1.92 -1.89
CA ALA A 21 14.03 1.33 -1.86
C ALA A 21 14.08 -0.10 -2.43
N GLN A 22 12.97 -0.83 -2.33
CA GLN A 22 12.81 -2.16 -2.89
C GLN A 22 11.58 -2.15 -3.80
N SER A 23 11.74 -2.66 -5.02
CA SER A 23 10.68 -2.70 -6.01
C SER A 23 9.61 -3.75 -5.66
N ILE A 24 8.39 -3.52 -6.15
CA ILE A 24 7.30 -4.50 -6.12
C ILE A 24 7.03 -4.89 -7.57
N GLY A 25 7.23 -6.16 -7.92
CA GLY A 25 7.04 -6.64 -9.30
C GLY A 25 7.94 -5.93 -10.33
N GLY A 26 9.09 -5.41 -9.91
CA GLY A 26 10.00 -4.62 -10.74
C GLY A 26 9.72 -3.12 -10.79
N GLU A 27 8.62 -2.64 -10.21
CA GLU A 27 8.27 -1.21 -10.13
C GLU A 27 8.79 -0.57 -8.84
N PHE A 28 9.42 0.59 -8.96
CA PHE A 28 9.98 1.38 -7.85
C PHE A 28 9.09 2.55 -7.46
N GLU A 29 8.30 3.09 -8.38
CA GLU A 29 7.36 4.18 -8.11
C GLU A 29 6.08 3.61 -7.50
N TYR A 30 5.86 3.87 -6.21
CA TYR A 30 4.71 3.32 -5.49
C TYR A 30 3.37 3.59 -6.18
N ALA A 31 3.22 4.78 -6.78
CA ALA A 31 2.00 5.20 -7.47
C ALA A 31 1.72 4.42 -8.77
N LEU A 32 2.69 3.66 -9.28
CA LEU A 32 2.57 2.86 -10.50
C LEU A 32 2.37 1.36 -10.23
N VAL A 33 2.53 0.91 -8.98
CA VAL A 33 2.38 -0.51 -8.58
C VAL A 33 0.93 -0.99 -8.68
N SER A 34 0.54 -1.54 -9.81
CA SER A 34 -0.81 -2.04 -10.03
C SER A 34 -0.98 -3.49 -9.51
N ARG A 35 -2.15 -4.07 -9.77
CA ARG A 35 -2.43 -5.48 -9.46
C ARG A 35 -1.45 -6.42 -10.15
N LEU A 36 -0.96 -6.07 -11.35
CA LEU A 36 0.00 -6.87 -12.09
C LEU A 36 1.33 -6.98 -11.32
N GLU A 37 1.86 -5.87 -10.85
CA GLU A 37 3.11 -5.82 -10.08
C GLU A 37 2.98 -6.56 -8.74
N TRP A 38 1.83 -6.44 -8.07
CA TRP A 38 1.56 -7.22 -6.86
C TRP A 38 1.47 -8.74 -7.12
N MET A 39 0.88 -9.15 -8.25
CA MET A 39 0.83 -10.56 -8.66
C MET A 39 2.21 -11.08 -9.03
N GLN A 40 3.03 -10.27 -9.73
CA GLN A 40 4.41 -10.60 -10.05
C GLN A 40 5.24 -10.76 -8.78
N PHE A 41 5.14 -9.82 -7.84
CA PHE A 41 5.80 -9.91 -6.54
C PHE A 41 5.40 -11.19 -5.78
N ALA A 42 4.11 -11.54 -5.78
CA ALA A 42 3.61 -12.76 -5.16
C ALA A 42 4.27 -14.01 -5.77
N ASN A 43 4.35 -14.05 -7.11
CA ASN A 43 4.99 -15.14 -7.84
C ASN A 43 6.50 -15.23 -7.55
N ASP A 44 7.21 -14.10 -7.59
CA ASP A 44 8.66 -14.04 -7.37
C ASP A 44 9.06 -14.46 -5.95
N CYS A 45 8.20 -14.16 -4.97
CA CYS A 45 8.41 -14.53 -3.58
C CYS A 45 7.83 -15.91 -3.21
N GLU A 46 7.22 -16.63 -4.18
CA GLU A 46 6.51 -17.90 -3.96
C GLU A 46 5.42 -17.81 -2.87
N ILE A 47 4.76 -16.65 -2.78
CA ILE A 47 3.67 -16.37 -1.84
C ILE A 47 2.35 -16.32 -2.62
N LYS A 48 1.31 -16.96 -2.08
CA LYS A 48 -0.04 -16.85 -2.66
C LYS A 48 -0.53 -15.41 -2.62
N PHE A 49 -1.03 -14.89 -3.74
CA PHE A 49 -1.51 -13.51 -3.85
C PHE A 49 -2.56 -13.15 -2.78
N GLU A 50 -3.44 -14.09 -2.45
CA GLU A 50 -4.49 -13.92 -1.44
C GLU A 50 -3.92 -13.70 -0.02
N VAL A 51 -2.71 -14.20 0.26
CA VAL A 51 -2.02 -13.96 1.54
C VAL A 51 -1.61 -12.50 1.64
N ILE A 52 -1.06 -11.93 0.57
CA ILE A 52 -0.68 -10.51 0.50
C ILE A 52 -1.93 -9.63 0.64
N GLN A 53 -3.02 -9.98 -0.06
CA GLN A 53 -4.31 -9.30 0.08
C GLN A 53 -4.83 -9.35 1.53
N LYS A 54 -4.71 -10.50 2.19
CA LYS A 54 -5.15 -10.66 3.59
C LYS A 54 -4.33 -9.81 4.55
N ILE A 55 -3.00 -9.73 4.35
CA ILE A 55 -2.12 -8.86 5.14
C ILE A 55 -2.52 -7.40 4.95
N ALA A 56 -2.68 -6.96 3.70
CA ALA A 56 -3.07 -5.58 3.38
C ALA A 56 -4.43 -5.21 3.99
N LYS A 57 -5.45 -6.08 3.84
CA LYS A 57 -6.77 -5.92 4.49
C LYS A 57 -6.65 -5.78 6.01
N GLY A 58 -5.79 -6.59 6.65
CA GLY A 58 -5.51 -6.52 8.07
C GLY A 58 -4.91 -5.18 8.50
N LEU A 59 -3.91 -4.69 7.76
CA LEU A 59 -3.25 -3.41 8.02
C LEU A 59 -4.21 -2.22 7.84
N VAL A 60 -4.99 -2.20 6.76
CA VAL A 60 -6.02 -1.18 6.53
C VAL A 60 -7.04 -1.18 7.68
N GLY A 61 -7.54 -2.35 8.08
CA GLY A 61 -8.49 -2.44 9.18
C GLY A 61 -7.89 -2.05 10.55
N LEU A 62 -6.58 -2.20 10.76
CA LEU A 62 -5.89 -1.70 11.94
C LEU A 62 -5.71 -0.19 11.89
N LEU A 63 -5.42 0.37 10.72
CA LEU A 63 -5.30 1.80 10.51
C LEU A 63 -6.61 2.51 10.84
N ASP A 64 -7.73 2.07 10.27
CA ASP A 64 -9.06 2.65 10.50
C ASP A 64 -9.44 2.68 11.99
N LYS A 65 -9.00 1.68 12.77
CA LYS A 65 -9.30 1.58 14.22
C LYS A 65 -8.41 2.45 15.11
N ASN A 66 -7.23 2.86 14.62
CA ASN A 66 -6.19 3.41 15.48
C ASN A 66 -5.68 4.79 15.05
N ILE A 67 -5.91 5.23 13.81
CA ILE A 67 -5.36 6.50 13.30
C ILE A 67 -5.75 7.69 14.18
N GLU A 68 -7.01 7.80 14.59
CA GLU A 68 -7.53 8.84 15.49
C GLU A 68 -6.83 8.85 16.87
N LYS A 69 -6.49 7.67 17.39
CA LYS A 69 -5.78 7.56 18.68
C LYS A 69 -4.35 8.05 18.55
N VAL A 70 -3.71 7.77 17.40
CA VAL A 70 -2.35 8.22 17.10
C VAL A 70 -2.34 9.73 16.92
N ILE A 71 -3.25 10.28 16.11
CA ILE A 71 -3.42 11.74 15.90
C ILE A 71 -3.51 12.47 17.24
N LYS A 72 -4.45 12.08 18.11
CA LYS A 72 -4.63 12.69 19.44
C LYS A 72 -3.39 12.65 20.33
N LYS A 73 -2.55 11.62 20.18
CA LYS A 73 -1.31 11.48 20.95
C LYS A 73 -0.24 12.46 20.45
N VAL A 74 -0.20 12.75 19.16
CA VAL A 74 0.82 13.59 18.52
C VAL A 74 0.41 15.06 18.35
N GLU A 75 -0.89 15.38 18.39
CA GLU A 75 -1.43 16.75 18.31
C GLU A 75 -0.80 17.72 19.30
N LYS A 76 -0.36 17.24 20.47
CA LYS A 76 0.30 18.08 21.50
C LYS A 76 1.81 18.25 21.27
N GLN A 77 2.38 17.55 20.30
CA GLN A 77 3.84 17.43 20.11
C GLN A 77 4.31 18.07 18.80
N THR A 78 3.41 18.43 17.89
CA THR A 78 3.75 18.85 16.52
C THR A 78 2.64 19.73 15.95
N ASP A 79 3.00 20.53 14.94
CA ASP A 79 2.08 21.39 14.18
C ASP A 79 0.93 20.60 13.53
N SER A 80 -0.29 21.14 13.66
CA SER A 80 -1.50 20.57 13.08
C SER A 80 -1.42 20.44 11.56
N ASP A 81 -0.75 21.38 10.88
CA ASP A 81 -0.65 21.34 9.42
C ASP A 81 0.19 20.16 8.94
N LEU A 82 1.28 19.85 9.66
CA LEU A 82 2.10 18.68 9.36
C LEU A 82 1.34 17.37 9.64
N ILE A 83 0.59 17.31 10.75
CA ILE A 83 -0.26 16.16 11.06
C ILE A 83 -1.29 15.94 9.94
N ASN A 84 -1.98 17.00 9.51
CA ASN A 84 -2.97 16.93 8.44
C ASN A 84 -2.37 16.44 7.12
N LYS A 85 -1.16 16.91 6.76
CA LYS A 85 -0.44 16.43 5.57
C LYS A 85 -0.10 14.94 5.66
N ILE A 86 0.40 14.49 6.81
CA ILE A 86 0.73 13.07 7.04
C ILE A 86 -0.54 12.21 6.97
N VAL A 87 -1.62 12.64 7.60
CA VAL A 87 -2.90 11.92 7.58
C VAL A 87 -3.47 11.82 6.16
N ALA A 88 -3.42 12.91 5.39
CA ALA A 88 -3.85 12.89 3.99
C ALA A 88 -3.02 11.89 3.14
N GLU A 89 -1.71 11.83 3.35
CA GLU A 89 -0.85 10.86 2.66
C GLU A 89 -1.12 9.41 3.07
N ILE A 90 -1.37 9.17 4.36
CA ILE A 90 -1.77 7.85 4.87
C ILE A 90 -3.08 7.40 4.23
N GLU A 91 -4.08 8.28 4.17
CA GLU A 91 -5.38 8.00 3.54
C GLU A 91 -5.24 7.76 2.03
N ARG A 92 -4.40 8.53 1.35
CA ARG A 92 -4.08 8.32 -0.07
C ARG A 92 -3.49 6.92 -0.31
N HIS A 93 -2.51 6.50 0.50
CA HIS A 93 -1.92 5.17 0.40
C HIS A 93 -2.90 4.05 0.79
N LYS A 94 -3.77 4.30 1.78
CA LYS A 94 -4.84 3.36 2.14
C LYS A 94 -5.76 3.09 0.95
N ASN A 95 -6.25 4.15 0.30
CA ASN A 95 -7.12 4.04 -0.87
C ASN A 95 -6.41 3.36 -2.04
N TYR A 96 -5.13 3.66 -2.24
CA TYR A 96 -4.33 2.98 -3.24
C TYR A 96 -4.24 1.47 -3.02
N LEU A 97 -4.00 1.02 -1.78
CA LEU A 97 -4.00 -0.42 -1.45
C LEU A 97 -5.39 -1.04 -1.65
N LEU A 98 -6.44 -0.30 -1.32
CA LEU A 98 -7.82 -0.73 -1.57
C LEU A 98 -8.05 -1.02 -3.06
N GLU A 99 -7.59 -0.13 -3.95
CA GLU A 99 -7.79 -0.24 -5.39
C GLU A 99 -6.83 -1.24 -6.08
N SER A 100 -5.54 -1.15 -5.80
CA SER A 100 -4.49 -1.89 -6.51
C SER A 100 -4.36 -3.36 -6.08
N LEU A 101 -4.69 -3.66 -4.82
CA LEU A 101 -4.38 -4.95 -4.21
C LEU A 101 -5.61 -5.63 -3.61
N ILE A 102 -6.42 -4.90 -2.86
CA ILE A 102 -7.45 -5.49 -1.97
C ILE A 102 -8.77 -5.78 -2.69
N ASN A 103 -9.26 -4.82 -3.47
CA ASN A 103 -10.52 -4.95 -4.17
C ASN A 103 -10.31 -5.78 -5.44
N ASP A 104 -11.21 -6.72 -5.68
CA ASP A 104 -11.35 -7.28 -7.01
C ASP A 104 -11.93 -6.20 -7.91
N VAL A 105 -11.06 -5.44 -8.56
CA VAL A 105 -11.44 -4.74 -9.77
C VAL A 105 -11.86 -5.85 -10.74
N LYS A 106 -13.18 -5.99 -10.97
CA LYS A 106 -13.70 -6.76 -12.10
C LYS A 106 -13.18 -6.08 -13.36
N TYR A 107 -11.97 -6.44 -13.78
CA TYR A 107 -11.58 -6.23 -15.16
C TYR A 107 -12.55 -7.09 -15.96
N LYS A 108 -13.54 -6.44 -16.59
CA LYS A 108 -14.13 -6.98 -17.81
C LYS A 108 -12.97 -7.08 -18.79
N ILE A 109 -12.25 -8.20 -18.75
CA ILE A 109 -11.43 -8.60 -19.87
C ILE A 109 -12.42 -8.66 -21.03
N CYS A 110 -12.27 -7.75 -21.98
CA CYS A 110 -12.92 -7.91 -23.26
C CYS A 110 -12.40 -9.23 -23.83
N ASP A 111 -13.19 -10.30 -23.69
CA ASP A 111 -13.01 -11.60 -24.34
C ASP A 111 -13.09 -11.51 -25.88
N SER A 112 -12.85 -10.33 -26.47
CA SER A 112 -12.94 -10.07 -27.90
C SER A 112 -11.59 -10.06 -28.61
N ILE A 113 -10.47 -10.38 -27.95
CA ILE A 113 -9.12 -10.36 -28.59
C ILE A 113 -8.57 -11.76 -28.87
N TYR A 114 -9.16 -12.83 -28.32
CA TYR A 114 -8.74 -14.23 -28.61
C TYR A 114 -9.73 -15.04 -29.46
N LYS A 115 -10.57 -14.36 -30.25
CA LYS A 115 -11.21 -14.96 -31.43
C LYS A 115 -10.72 -14.24 -32.68
N GLN A 116 -9.51 -14.58 -33.09
CA GLN A 116 -9.12 -14.46 -34.50
C GLN A 116 -8.84 -15.88 -34.98
N ASP A 117 -9.70 -16.27 -35.92
CA ASP A 117 -9.71 -17.39 -36.86
C ASP A 117 -8.51 -18.36 -36.92
#